data_AF-A0A7K1ETA1-F1
#
_entry.id   AF-A0A7K1ETA1-F1
#
_cell.length_a   1.000
_cell.length_b   1.000
_cell.length_c   1.000
_cell.angle_alpha   90.00
_cell.angle_beta   90.00
_cell.angle_gamma   90.00
#
_symmetry.space_group_name_H-M   'P 1'
#
loop_
_entity.id
_entity.type
_entity.pdbx_description
1 polymer ?
#
loop_
_entity_poly.entity_id
_entity_poly.type
_entity_poly.pdbx_seq_one_letter_code
_entity_poly.pdbx_strand_id
1 'polypeptide(L)'
;MTTLISPYQRVGRDIGVIHFGLGAFHRGHQAVYFDDALRNGLGEWGSYGISPRSASVTDILRKQQFLYTVNARQGEQQDPRVIGSIFSGSVFDIDNPELNSALISPELKLITITVTEKAYVSGIEGASMPNRI
;
A
#
# COMPACT_ATOMS: atom_id res chain seq x y z
N MET A 1 7.66 22.62 -9.59
CA MET A 1 7.27 21.33 -9.00
C MET A 1 6.33 20.65 -9.98
N THR A 2 6.65 19.45 -10.45
CA THR A 2 5.77 18.68 -11.34
C THR A 2 4.70 18.00 -10.51
N THR A 3 3.44 18.39 -10.70
CA THR A 3 2.30 17.73 -10.06
C THR A 3 2.10 16.36 -10.69
N LEU A 4 2.13 15.29 -9.89
CA LEU A 4 1.75 13.96 -10.36
C LEU A 4 0.24 13.93 -10.56
N ILE A 5 -0.23 13.42 -11.70
CA ILE A 5 -1.65 13.29 -12.02
C ILE A 5 -1.97 11.81 -12.18
N SER A 6 -3.01 11.35 -11.49
CA SER A 6 -3.52 9.99 -11.68
C SER A 6 -4.27 9.89 -13.01
N PRO A 7 -4.12 8.79 -13.77
CA PRO A 7 -4.83 8.60 -15.03
C PRO A 7 -6.29 8.13 -14.86
N TYR A 8 -6.75 7.93 -13.62
CA TYR A 8 -8.11 7.49 -13.31
C TYR A 8 -8.66 8.22 -12.09
N GLN A 9 -9.98 8.27 -11.95
CA GLN A 9 -10.64 8.88 -10.80
C GLN A 9 -10.43 8.04 -9.53
N ARG A 10 -9.92 8.68 -8.48
CA ARG A 10 -9.65 8.08 -7.16
C ARG A 10 -10.61 8.57 -6.08
N VAL A 11 -11.06 9.83 -6.18
CA VAL A 11 -11.97 10.44 -5.20
C VAL A 11 -13.33 9.75 -5.25
N GLY A 12 -13.82 9.34 -4.08
CA GLY A 12 -15.12 8.67 -3.94
C GLY A 12 -15.12 7.19 -4.34
N ARG A 13 -13.95 6.58 -4.57
CA ARG A 13 -13.83 5.14 -4.79
C ARG A 13 -13.59 4.39 -3.49
N ASP A 14 -14.22 3.23 -3.38
CA ASP A 14 -14.06 2.34 -2.24
C ASP A 14 -12.69 1.64 -2.23
N ILE A 15 -12.31 1.16 -1.05
CA ILE A 15 -11.11 0.36 -0.82
C ILE A 15 -11.48 -1.12 -0.99
N GLY A 16 -10.93 -1.78 -2.00
CA GLY A 16 -11.08 -3.24 -2.15
C GLY A 16 -9.89 -4.05 -1.68
N VAL A 17 -8.77 -3.40 -1.34
CA VAL A 17 -7.58 -4.08 -0.80
C VAL A 17 -7.04 -3.37 0.43
N ILE A 18 -6.77 -4.11 1.50
CA ILE A 18 -5.93 -3.65 2.61
C ILE A 18 -4.57 -4.33 2.51
N HIS A 19 -3.49 -3.57 2.62
CA HIS A 19 -2.12 -4.10 2.55
C HIS A 19 -1.32 -3.81 3.82
N PHE A 20 -0.93 -4.86 4.54
CA PHE A 20 -0.04 -4.77 5.69
C PHE A 20 1.42 -4.84 5.26
N GLY A 21 2.20 -3.80 5.57
CA GLY A 21 3.59 -3.70 5.14
C GLY A 21 3.74 -2.79 3.93
N LEU A 22 3.50 -1.49 4.11
CA LEU A 22 3.67 -0.45 3.09
C LEU A 22 5.15 -0.20 2.74
N GLY A 23 5.87 -1.25 2.31
CA GLY A 23 7.28 -1.26 1.97
C GLY A 23 7.56 -1.01 0.48
N ALA A 24 8.84 -0.98 0.13
CA ALA A 24 9.29 -0.79 -1.26
C ALA A 24 8.83 -1.94 -2.18
N PHE A 25 8.86 -3.19 -1.70
CA PHE A 25 8.41 -4.35 -2.49
C PHE A 25 6.94 -4.24 -2.85
N HIS A 26 6.08 -3.89 -1.89
CA HIS A 26 4.66 -3.68 -2.17
C HIS A 26 4.42 -2.62 -3.24
N ARG A 27 5.07 -1.46 -3.08
CA ARG A 27 4.97 -0.34 -4.00
C ARG A 27 5.54 -0.66 -5.39
N GLY A 28 6.57 -1.49 -5.48
CA GLY A 28 7.18 -1.91 -6.74
C GLY A 28 6.50 -3.11 -7.40
N HIS A 29 5.57 -3.79 -6.72
CA HIS A 29 5.00 -5.05 -7.18
C HIS A 29 3.47 -5.09 -7.10
N GLN A 30 2.86 -5.42 -5.95
CA GLN A 30 1.39 -5.62 -5.91
C GLN A 30 0.62 -4.35 -6.26
N ALA A 31 1.08 -3.19 -5.78
CA ALA A 31 0.46 -1.91 -6.11
C ALA A 31 0.53 -1.60 -7.63
N VAL A 32 1.53 -2.09 -8.35
CA VAL A 32 1.61 -1.92 -9.82
C VAL A 32 0.50 -2.70 -10.53
N TYR A 33 0.26 -3.94 -10.12
CA TYR A 33 -0.83 -4.75 -10.70
C TYR A 33 -2.22 -4.21 -10.36
N PHE A 34 -2.41 -3.66 -9.15
CA PHE A 34 -3.65 -2.96 -8.83
C PHE A 34 -3.82 -1.68 -9.66
N ASP A 35 -2.73 -0.97 -9.96
CA ASP A 35 -2.74 0.19 -10.85
C ASP A 35 -3.10 -0.19 -12.29
N ASP A 36 -2.63 -1.35 -12.77
CA ASP A 36 -3.04 -1.92 -14.06
C ASP A 36 -4.54 -2.23 -14.08
N ALA A 37 -5.06 -2.89 -13.04
CA ALA A 37 -6.49 -3.20 -12.96
C ALA A 37 -7.35 -1.92 -13.00
N LEU A 38 -6.97 -0.90 -12.23
CA LEU A 38 -7.66 0.40 -12.20
C LEU A 38 -7.63 1.11 -13.56
N ARG A 39 -6.50 1.07 -14.27
CA ARG A 39 -6.39 1.62 -15.63
C ARG A 39 -7.27 0.88 -16.65
N ASN A 40 -7.53 -0.40 -16.42
CA ASN A 40 -8.46 -1.21 -17.22
C ASN A 40 -9.93 -1.05 -16.77
N GLY A 41 -10.23 -0.09 -15.90
CA GLY A 41 -11.60 0.22 -15.46
C GLY A 41 -12.12 -0.62 -14.29
N LEU A 42 -11.30 -1.51 -13.73
CA LEU A 42 -11.65 -2.31 -12.55
C LEU A 42 -11.46 -1.48 -11.29
N GLY A 43 -12.48 -0.67 -11.00
CA GLY A 43 -12.49 0.37 -9.96
C GLY A 43 -12.32 -0.11 -8.53
N GLU A 44 -12.56 -1.40 -8.27
CA GLU A 44 -12.51 -1.99 -6.93
C GLU A 44 -11.09 -2.21 -6.38
N TRP A 45 -10.05 -2.09 -7.22
CA TRP A 45 -8.69 -2.50 -6.83
C TRP A 45 -7.88 -1.39 -6.14
N GLY A 46 -8.54 -0.32 -5.68
CA GLY A 46 -7.94 0.69 -4.82
C GLY A 46 -7.52 0.10 -3.47
N SER A 47 -6.33 0.47 -2.99
CA SER A 47 -5.74 -0.08 -1.78
C SER A 47 -5.55 0.91 -0.64
N TYR A 48 -5.65 0.40 0.58
CA TYR A 48 -5.28 1.06 1.82
C TYR A 48 -3.97 0.46 2.35
N GLY A 49 -2.92 1.28 2.46
CA GLY A 49 -1.61 0.84 2.91
C GLY A 49 -1.40 1.02 4.41
N ILE A 50 -0.95 -0.04 5.09
CA ILE A 50 -0.63 0.00 6.53
C ILE A 50 0.89 -0.08 6.71
N SER A 51 1.47 0.95 7.32
CA SER A 51 2.85 0.95 7.80
C SER A 51 2.91 0.36 9.22
N PRO A 52 3.61 -0.76 9.45
CA PRO A 52 3.52 -1.47 10.74
C PRO A 52 4.27 -0.80 11.90
N ARG A 53 5.23 0.10 11.65
CA ARG A 53 6.08 0.69 12.71
C ARG A 53 6.25 2.21 12.64
N SER A 54 6.38 2.78 11.45
CA SER A 54 6.74 4.20 11.28
C SER A 54 5.81 4.90 10.30
N ALA A 55 5.49 6.15 10.61
CA ALA A 55 4.70 7.03 9.75
C ALA A 55 5.49 7.56 8.55
N SER A 56 6.83 7.47 8.53
CA SER A 56 7.68 8.18 7.56
C SER A 56 7.25 7.94 6.10
N VAL A 57 6.98 6.69 5.72
CA VAL A 57 6.54 6.36 4.35
C VAL A 57 5.15 6.91 4.08
N THR A 58 4.21 6.68 5.00
CA THR A 58 2.82 7.12 4.85
C THR A 58 2.73 8.65 4.76
N ASP A 59 3.52 9.38 5.55
CA ASP A 59 3.54 10.85 5.54
C ASP A 59 4.11 11.42 4.24
N ILE A 60 5.16 10.79 3.69
CA ILE A 60 5.72 11.17 2.38
C ILE A 60 4.65 10.96 1.30
N LEU A 61 4.02 9.78 1.28
CA LEU A 61 2.98 9.46 0.30
C LEU A 61 1.78 10.40 0.45
N ARG A 62 1.32 10.68 1.66
CA ARG A 62 0.18 11.56 1.93
C ARG A 62 0.38 12.96 1.36
N LYS A 63 1.58 13.53 1.47
CA LYS A 63 1.93 14.83 0.85
C LYS A 63 1.79 14.84 -0.68
N GLN A 64 1.82 13.67 -1.30
CA GLN A 64 1.67 13.46 -2.74
C GLN A 64 0.31 12.86 -3.09
N GLN A 65 -0.68 12.93 -2.19
CA GLN A 65 -1.99 12.31 -2.37
C GLN A 65 -1.85 10.80 -2.65
N PHE A 66 -0.87 10.14 -2.05
CA PHE A 66 -0.48 8.74 -2.27
C PHE A 66 -0.04 8.37 -3.69
N LEU A 67 0.30 9.35 -4.52
CA LEU A 67 0.96 9.13 -5.81
C LEU A 67 2.47 8.99 -5.64
N TYR A 68 3.05 8.06 -6.38
CA TYR A 68 4.51 7.86 -6.43
C TYR A 68 4.92 7.29 -7.80
N THR A 69 6.22 7.30 -8.09
CA THR A 69 6.74 6.76 -9.36
C THR A 69 7.43 5.43 -9.11
N VAL A 70 7.11 4.43 -9.92
CA VAL A 70 7.92 3.22 -10.11
C VAL A 70 8.76 3.41 -11.37
N ASN A 71 10.06 3.16 -11.28
CA ASN A 71 10.95 3.21 -12.44
C ASN A 71 11.48 1.80 -12.70
N ALA A 72 10.89 1.11 -13.67
CA ALA A 72 11.39 -0.19 -14.12
C ALA A 72 12.66 0.04 -14.95
N ARG A 73 13.68 -0.80 -14.76
CA ARG A 73 14.99 -0.64 -15.41
C ARG A 73 15.45 -1.94 -16.03
N GLN A 74 15.94 -1.85 -17.27
CA GLN A 74 16.57 -2.95 -17.99
C GLN A 74 17.84 -2.43 -18.69
N GLY A 75 19.01 -2.65 -18.07
CA GLY A 75 20.25 -1.99 -18.48
C GLY A 75 20.12 -0.47 -18.36
N GLU A 76 20.40 0.25 -19.45
CA GLU A 76 20.27 1.71 -19.53
C GLU A 76 18.82 2.17 -19.76
N GLN A 77 17.90 1.27 -20.11
CA GLN A 77 16.50 1.62 -20.35
C GLN A 77 15.78 1.89 -19.02
N GLN A 78 14.97 2.94 -19.00
CA GLN A 78 14.14 3.34 -17.87
C GLN A 78 12.69 3.51 -18.34
N ASP A 79 11.75 3.01 -17.54
CA ASP A 79 10.30 3.14 -17.77
C ASP A 79 9.64 3.70 -16.49
N PRO A 80 9.67 5.03 -16.30
CA PRO A 80 9.05 5.67 -15.15
C PRO A 80 7.53 5.77 -15.32
N ARG A 81 6.80 5.21 -14.35
CA ARG A 81 5.34 5.23 -14.30
C ARG A 81 4.83 5.77 -12.98
N VAL A 82 3.88 6.70 -13.05
CA VAL A 82 3.12 7.15 -11.87
C VAL A 82 2.11 6.08 -11.48
N ILE A 83 2.19 5.65 -10.23
CA ILE A 83 1.26 4.72 -9.58
C ILE A 83 0.33 5.50 -8.64
N GLY A 84 -0.95 5.17 -8.68
CA GLY A 84 -1.97 5.79 -7.83
C GLY A 84 -2.95 4.81 -7.20
N SER A 85 -2.64 3.51 -7.24
CA SER A 85 -3.52 2.44 -6.73
C SER A 85 -3.64 2.43 -5.23
N ILE A 86 -2.70 3.05 -4.51
CA ILE A 86 -2.80 3.31 -3.07
C ILE A 86 -3.64 4.58 -2.90
N PHE A 87 -4.84 4.47 -2.37
CA PHE A 87 -5.75 5.61 -2.19
C PHE A 87 -5.49 6.33 -0.87
N SER A 88 -5.20 5.57 0.18
CA SER A 88 -4.91 6.10 1.50
C SER A 88 -4.04 5.14 2.31
N GLY A 89 -3.69 5.51 3.54
CA GLY A 89 -2.92 4.68 4.44
C GLY A 89 -2.59 5.36 5.76
N SER A 90 -2.21 4.53 6.73
CA SER A 90 -1.85 4.93 8.09
C SER A 90 -0.67 4.13 8.63
N VAL A 91 -0.19 4.52 9.81
CA VAL A 91 0.47 3.57 10.70
C VAL A 91 -0.60 2.61 11.24
N PHE A 92 -0.24 1.36 11.52
CA PHE A 92 -1.17 0.44 12.16
C PHE A 92 -1.67 1.02 13.49
N ASP A 93 -2.98 1.14 13.59
CA ASP A 93 -3.71 1.57 14.78
C ASP A 93 -5.10 0.94 14.70
N ILE A 94 -5.44 0.13 15.70
CA ILE A 94 -6.70 -0.61 15.73
C ILE A 94 -7.92 0.31 15.95
N ASP A 95 -7.69 1.49 16.52
CA ASP A 95 -8.74 2.48 16.76
C ASP A 95 -8.87 3.46 15.58
N ASN A 96 -8.10 3.27 14.51
CA ASN A 96 -8.17 4.12 13.33
C ASN A 96 -9.54 3.94 12.61
N PRO A 97 -10.37 4.99 12.53
CA PRO A 97 -11.72 4.87 11.99
C PRO A 97 -11.75 4.60 10.48
N GLU A 98 -10.74 5.05 9.73
CA GLU A 98 -10.63 4.81 8.29
C GLU A 98 -10.29 3.34 8.01
N LEU A 99 -9.33 2.79 8.76
CA LEU A 99 -9.00 1.37 8.70
C LEU A 99 -10.20 0.51 9.10
N ASN A 100 -10.87 0.84 10.21
CA ASN A 100 -12.04 0.09 10.67
C ASN A 100 -13.19 0.12 9.67
N SER A 101 -13.44 1.28 9.05
CA SER A 101 -14.45 1.41 7.99
C SER A 101 -14.10 0.56 6.77
N ALA A 102 -12.83 0.52 6.36
CA ALA A 102 -12.38 -0.33 5.26
C ALA A 102 -12.48 -1.83 5.60
N LEU A 103 -12.18 -2.24 6.84
CA LEU A 103 -12.21 -3.64 7.29
C LEU A 103 -13.60 -4.27 7.27
N ILE A 104 -14.64 -3.47 7.52
CA ILE A 104 -16.04 -3.94 7.54
C ILE A 104 -16.80 -3.61 6.26
N SER A 105 -16.14 -2.97 5.28
CA SER A 105 -16.78 -2.61 4.01
C SER A 105 -17.10 -3.86 3.19
N PRO A 106 -18.30 -3.96 2.59
CA PRO A 106 -18.62 -5.04 1.66
C PRO A 106 -17.76 -5.01 0.38
N GLU A 107 -17.12 -3.87 0.09
CA GLU A 107 -16.25 -3.70 -1.07
C GLU A 107 -14.84 -4.29 -0.86
N LEU A 108 -14.45 -4.57 0.41
CA LEU A 108 -13.17 -5.18 0.72
C LEU A 108 -13.10 -6.60 0.14
N LYS A 109 -12.22 -6.81 -0.83
CA LYS A 109 -12.02 -8.11 -1.48
C LYS A 109 -10.81 -8.87 -0.92
N LEU A 110 -9.73 -8.17 -0.60
CA LEU A 110 -8.47 -8.78 -0.18
C LEU A 110 -7.82 -8.08 1.01
N ILE A 111 -7.22 -8.90 1.88
CA ILE A 111 -6.16 -8.47 2.80
C ILE A 111 -4.87 -9.12 2.34
N THR A 112 -3.85 -8.32 2.09
CA THR A 112 -2.53 -8.76 1.61
C THR A 112 -1.43 -8.29 2.56
N ILE A 113 -0.28 -8.97 2.56
CA ILE A 113 0.72 -8.76 3.61
C ILE A 113 2.16 -8.96 3.10
N THR A 114 3.04 -8.01 3.43
CA THR A 114 4.51 -8.07 3.19
C THR A 114 5.28 -7.55 4.42
N VAL A 115 5.14 -8.24 5.54
CA VAL A 115 5.74 -7.85 6.84
C VAL A 115 7.11 -8.50 7.13
N THR A 116 7.72 -9.13 6.13
CA THR A 116 8.88 -10.05 6.27
C THR A 116 8.55 -11.31 7.06
N GLU A 117 9.40 -12.33 6.93
CA GLU A 117 9.22 -13.67 7.50
C GLU A 117 9.12 -13.63 9.04
N LYS A 118 9.86 -12.73 9.68
CA LYS A 118 9.93 -12.64 11.15
C LYS A 118 8.62 -12.27 11.82
N ALA A 119 7.74 -11.55 11.12
CA ALA A 119 6.48 -11.10 11.69
C ALA A 119 5.40 -12.20 11.75
N TYR A 120 5.63 -13.36 11.11
CA TYR A 120 4.74 -14.52 11.20
C TYR A 120 5.05 -15.44 12.37
N VAL A 121 6.21 -15.27 13.02
CA VAL A 121 6.61 -16.11 14.14
C VAL A 121 5.90 -15.64 15.40
N SER A 122 4.71 -16.18 15.66
CA SER A 122 4.08 -16.15 16.98
C SER A 122 4.49 -17.39 17.77
N GLY A 123 5.23 -17.21 18.87
CA GLY A 123 5.33 -18.17 19.98
C GLY A 123 5.37 -19.67 19.62
N ILE A 124 6.43 -20.13 18.95
CA ILE A 124 6.93 -21.48 19.24
C ILE A 124 7.71 -21.32 20.55
N GLU A 125 7.30 -22.02 21.60
CA GLU A 125 7.73 -21.85 23.00
C GLU A 125 9.16 -21.29 23.20
N GLY A 126 9.27 -20.21 23.98
CA GLY A 126 10.49 -19.92 24.75
C GLY A 126 11.54 -18.98 24.17
N ALA A 127 11.33 -18.30 23.05
CA ALA A 127 12.27 -17.26 22.59
C ALA A 127 11.55 -15.93 22.32
N SER A 128 11.43 -15.11 23.36
CA SER A 128 11.44 -13.65 23.16
C SER A 128 12.75 -13.33 22.44
N MET A 129 12.71 -13.07 21.13
CA MET A 129 13.87 -12.54 20.43
C MET A 129 13.97 -11.05 20.75
N PRO A 130 14.94 -10.63 21.58
CA PRO A 130 15.11 -9.22 21.89
C PRO A 130 15.75 -8.54 20.69
N ASN A 131 15.14 -7.43 20.25
CA ASN A 131 15.61 -6.52 19.20
C ASN A 131 15.76 -7.05 17.76
N ARG A 132 15.17 -6.26 16.83
CA ARG A 132 15.46 -6.02 15.39
C ARG A 132 14.12 -5.95 14.65
N ILE A 133 13.69 -4.83 14.06
CA ILE A 133 14.33 -3.92 13.08
C ILE A 133 13.71 -2.53 13.25
#